data_AF-A0A149U3V5-F1
#
_entry.id   AF-A0A149U3V5-F1
#
_cell.length_a   1.000
_cell.length_b   1.000
_cell.length_c   1.000
_cell.angle_alpha   90.00
_cell.angle_beta   90.00
_cell.angle_gamma   90.00
#
_symmetry.space_group_name_H-M   'P 1'
#
loop_
_entity.id
_entity.type
_entity.pdbx_description
1 polymer ?
#
loop_
_entity_poly.entity_id
_entity_poly.type
_entity_poly.pdbx_seq_one_letter_code
_entity_poly.pdbx_strand_id
1 'polypeptide(L)'
;MSAAGKTTWCCQAAGDTLLPETFPADRHNQPLEGPEVAAYWVEWNTQRWRNALTLEASKGMAVCDTDPLKLHYSWGLWQLGEKQEADWQFSLQETRRAIAQHQLGFADMVLVKPIDASTARHQMETDTTRTRSRFDLHLRLQRFLIEWYSALEAVFPTRVKWALPEDFKIPPVTVNPGRYDLKAFDAFIASLPKPLSS
;
A
#
# COMPACT_ATOMS: atom_id res chain seq x y z
N MET A 1 -10.97 8.14 -10.93
CA MET A 1 -11.78 7.69 -9.77
C MET A 1 -11.22 6.37 -9.23
N SER A 2 -10.69 6.26 -8.01
CA SER A 2 -10.33 4.93 -7.46
C SER A 2 -11.60 4.20 -6.98
N ALA A 3 -11.60 2.87 -7.11
CA ALA A 3 -12.77 1.97 -7.02
C ALA A 3 -13.50 1.89 -5.66
N ALA A 4 -13.20 2.76 -4.68
CA ALA A 4 -13.79 2.70 -3.33
C ALA A 4 -14.02 4.08 -2.67
N GLY A 5 -13.83 5.18 -3.41
CA GLY A 5 -13.92 6.54 -2.87
C GLY A 5 -12.71 6.98 -2.03
N LYS A 6 -11.64 6.18 -1.96
CA LYS A 6 -10.41 6.51 -1.22
C LYS A 6 -9.75 7.81 -1.71
N THR A 7 -9.57 7.96 -3.02
CA THR A 7 -8.97 9.18 -3.59
C THR A 7 -9.85 10.39 -3.31
N THR A 8 -11.18 10.23 -3.42
CA THR A 8 -12.14 11.30 -3.07
C THR A 8 -12.01 11.69 -1.60
N TRP A 9 -11.93 10.72 -0.70
CA TRP A 9 -11.74 10.97 0.73
C TRP A 9 -10.41 11.69 1.00
N CYS A 10 -9.30 11.22 0.42
CA CYS A 10 -7.99 11.87 0.56
C CYS A 10 -8.02 13.33 0.10
N CYS A 11 -8.64 13.62 -1.05
CA CYS A 11 -8.79 14.99 -1.53
C CYS A 11 -9.58 15.89 -0.57
N GLN A 12 -10.63 15.37 0.05
CA GLN A 12 -11.47 16.15 0.97
C GLN A 12 -10.82 16.31 2.34
N ALA A 13 -10.20 15.26 2.87
CA ALA A 13 -9.66 15.23 4.22
C ALA A 13 -8.29 15.91 4.35
N ALA A 14 -7.44 15.77 3.33
CA ALA A 14 -6.03 16.15 3.43
C ALA A 14 -5.70 17.53 2.86
N GLY A 15 -6.51 18.08 1.94
CA GLY A 15 -6.26 19.39 1.35
C GLY A 15 -4.82 19.53 0.80
N ASP A 16 -4.06 20.49 1.33
CA ASP A 16 -2.67 20.77 0.94
C ASP A 16 -1.63 19.84 1.59
N THR A 17 -2.05 18.92 2.47
CA THR A 17 -1.22 17.84 3.04
C THR A 17 -1.30 16.53 2.24
N LEU A 18 -2.04 16.52 1.12
CA LEU A 18 -2.19 15.35 0.26
C LEU A 18 -0.94 15.10 -0.60
N LEU A 19 -0.38 13.89 -0.47
CA LEU A 19 0.49 13.30 -1.48
C LEU A 19 -0.34 12.33 -2.35
N PRO A 20 -0.67 12.70 -3.60
CA PRO A 20 -1.50 11.86 -4.46
C PRO A 20 -0.78 10.55 -4.85
N GLU A 21 -1.58 9.55 -5.24
CA GLU A 21 -1.03 8.35 -5.86
C GLU A 21 -0.51 8.70 -7.26
N THR A 22 0.78 8.51 -7.47
CA THR A 22 1.46 8.77 -8.73
C THR A 22 2.30 7.58 -9.14
N PHE A 23 2.65 7.53 -10.42
CA PHE A 23 3.47 6.50 -11.03
C PHE A 23 4.65 7.16 -11.76
N PRO A 24 5.77 6.45 -11.95
CA PRO A 24 6.85 6.95 -12.77
C PRO A 24 6.34 7.31 -14.17
N ALA A 25 6.82 8.40 -14.73
CA ALA A 25 6.44 8.85 -16.08
C ALA A 25 6.83 7.82 -17.15
N ASP A 26 7.93 7.12 -16.92
CA ASP A 26 8.54 6.10 -17.76
C ASP A 26 8.08 4.67 -17.43
N ARG A 27 7.00 4.48 -16.65
CA ARG A 27 6.48 3.14 -16.29
C ARG A 27 6.21 2.20 -17.46
N HIS A 28 6.05 2.72 -18.67
CA HIS A 28 5.87 1.93 -19.89
C HIS A 28 7.19 1.28 -20.36
N ASN A 29 8.32 1.79 -19.88
CA ASN A 29 9.68 1.32 -20.13
C ASN A 29 10.28 0.60 -18.90
N GLN A 30 9.46 0.24 -17.92
CA GLN A 30 9.93 -0.49 -16.75
C GLN A 30 10.59 -1.82 -17.17
N PRO A 31 11.52 -2.34 -16.35
CA PRO A 31 11.99 -3.72 -16.50
C PRO A 31 10.80 -4.69 -16.53
N LEU A 32 10.92 -5.77 -17.29
CA LEU A 32 9.82 -6.74 -17.46
C LEU A 32 9.88 -7.87 -16.45
N GLU A 33 11.09 -8.33 -16.11
CA GLU A 33 11.31 -9.52 -15.29
C GLU A 33 12.56 -9.34 -14.41
N GLY A 34 12.66 -10.16 -13.37
CA GLY A 34 13.86 -10.24 -12.55
C GLY A 34 13.97 -9.17 -11.44
N PRO A 35 15.12 -9.13 -10.75
CA PRO A 35 15.36 -8.22 -9.63
C PRO A 35 15.29 -6.73 -10.02
N GLU A 36 15.50 -6.39 -11.29
CA GLU A 36 15.41 -5.02 -11.80
C GLU A 36 14.00 -4.45 -11.66
N VAL A 37 12.95 -5.28 -11.78
CA VAL A 37 11.55 -4.87 -11.56
C VAL A 37 11.36 -4.43 -10.10
N ALA A 38 11.89 -5.21 -9.17
CA ALA A 38 11.81 -4.91 -7.74
C ALA A 38 12.54 -3.59 -7.41
N ALA A 39 13.79 -3.44 -7.89
CA ALA A 39 14.57 -2.23 -7.67
C ALA A 39 13.86 -0.97 -8.22
N TYR A 40 13.30 -1.07 -9.43
CA TYR A 40 12.56 0.01 -10.08
C TYR A 40 11.36 0.48 -9.24
N TRP A 41 10.53 -0.45 -8.78
CA TRP A 41 9.35 -0.11 -7.99
C TRP A 41 9.69 0.34 -6.56
N VAL A 42 10.72 -0.23 -5.93
CA VAL A 42 11.17 0.19 -4.60
C VAL A 42 11.80 1.58 -4.64
N GLU A 43 12.54 1.94 -5.69
CA GLU A 43 13.06 3.30 -5.86
C GLU A 43 11.92 4.31 -5.98
N TRP A 44 10.87 4.00 -6.76
CA TRP A 44 9.70 4.86 -6.86
C TRP A 44 8.97 5.03 -5.52
N ASN A 45 8.76 3.93 -4.80
CA ASN A 45 8.14 3.94 -3.47
C ASN A 45 8.95 4.76 -2.46
N THR A 46 10.28 4.62 -2.51
CA THR A 46 11.23 5.41 -1.74
C THR A 46 11.12 6.90 -2.08
N GLN A 47 11.04 7.28 -3.35
CA GLN A 47 10.81 8.67 -3.75
C GLN A 47 9.49 9.21 -3.21
N ARG A 48 8.41 8.43 -3.27
CA ARG A 48 7.12 8.83 -2.68
C ARG A 48 7.22 9.02 -1.17
N TRP A 49 7.96 8.15 -0.47
CA TRP A 49 8.21 8.30 0.96
C TRP A 49 9.00 9.57 1.28
N ARG A 50 10.08 9.88 0.54
CA ARG A 50 10.83 11.14 0.69
C ARG A 50 9.94 12.36 0.47
N ASN A 51 9.05 12.31 -0.52
CA ASN A 51 8.08 13.38 -0.77
C ASN A 51 7.10 13.55 0.40
N ALA A 52 6.63 12.44 0.98
CA ALA A 52 5.77 12.47 2.17
C ALA A 52 6.48 13.12 3.37
N LEU A 53 7.74 12.77 3.63
CA LEU A 53 8.53 13.38 4.70
C LEU A 53 8.77 14.89 4.47
N THR A 54 9.00 15.30 3.22
CA THR A 54 9.15 16.72 2.87
C THR A 54 7.86 17.48 3.13
N LEU A 55 6.72 16.89 2.75
CA LEU A 55 5.40 17.47 2.97
C LEU A 55 5.09 17.56 4.47
N GLU A 56 5.33 16.48 5.22
CA GLU A 56 5.22 16.40 6.68
C GLU A 56 6.05 17.49 7.37
N ALA A 57 7.31 17.65 6.99
CA ALA A 57 8.18 18.68 7.56
C ALA A 57 7.66 20.11 7.30
N SER A 58 7.04 20.34 6.14
CA SER A 58 6.54 21.66 5.74
C SER A 58 5.14 22.01 6.27
N LYS A 59 4.29 20.99 6.50
CA LYS A 59 2.87 21.17 6.85
C LYS A 59 2.47 20.55 8.19
N GLY A 60 3.39 19.85 8.85
CA GLY A 60 3.15 19.09 10.08
C GLY A 60 2.53 17.70 9.86
N MET A 61 2.10 17.38 8.64
CA MET A 61 1.50 16.09 8.29
C MET A 61 1.56 15.86 6.78
N ALA A 62 1.65 14.59 6.38
CA ALA A 62 1.45 14.16 5.01
C ALA A 62 0.44 13.00 4.96
N VAL A 63 -0.55 13.11 4.08
CA VAL A 63 -1.54 12.05 3.83
C VAL A 63 -1.28 11.47 2.46
N CYS A 64 -0.90 10.19 2.40
CA CYS A 64 -0.63 9.51 1.14
C CYS A 64 -1.89 8.85 0.60
N ASP A 65 -2.31 9.16 -0.63
CA ASP A 65 -3.25 8.31 -1.35
C ASP A 65 -2.49 7.04 -1.75
N THR A 66 -2.77 5.95 -1.04
CA THR A 66 -2.05 4.67 -1.04
C THR A 66 -0.70 4.70 -0.32
N ASP A 67 -0.52 3.71 0.56
CA ASP A 67 0.70 3.43 1.34
C ASP A 67 1.96 3.43 0.45
N PRO A 68 2.96 4.30 0.72
CA PRO A 68 4.24 4.31 0.01
C PRO A 68 5.03 3.01 0.12
N LEU A 69 4.89 2.22 1.20
CA LEU A 69 5.58 0.94 1.32
C LEU A 69 5.17 0.00 0.17
N LYS A 70 3.85 -0.03 -0.14
CA LYS A 70 3.19 -0.69 -1.28
C LYS A 70 3.55 -2.17 -1.54
N LEU A 71 4.33 -2.78 -0.65
CA LEU A 71 4.84 -4.13 -0.78
C LEU A 71 3.71 -5.18 -0.75
N HIS A 72 2.56 -4.83 -0.14
CA HIS A 72 1.32 -5.62 -0.19
C HIS A 72 0.88 -6.00 -1.60
N TYR A 73 1.17 -5.17 -2.61
CA TYR A 73 0.76 -5.45 -3.98
C TYR A 73 1.54 -6.62 -4.57
N SER A 74 2.86 -6.64 -4.41
CA SER A 74 3.70 -7.77 -4.87
C SER A 74 3.38 -9.05 -4.08
N TRP A 75 3.16 -8.94 -2.78
CA TRP A 75 2.78 -10.08 -1.94
C TRP A 75 1.44 -10.67 -2.38
N GLY A 76 0.41 -9.83 -2.56
CA GLY A 76 -0.92 -10.28 -2.98
C GLY A 76 -0.93 -10.92 -4.37
N LEU A 77 -0.11 -10.43 -5.32
CA LEU A 77 0.03 -11.05 -6.63
C LEU A 77 0.66 -12.45 -6.55
N TRP A 78 1.67 -12.63 -5.71
CA TRP A 78 2.25 -13.95 -5.45
C TRP A 78 1.21 -14.90 -4.82
N GLN A 79 0.45 -14.43 -3.84
CA GLN A 79 -0.58 -15.23 -3.19
C GLN A 79 -1.74 -15.62 -4.13
N LEU A 80 -2.00 -14.84 -5.17
CA LEU A 80 -2.98 -15.17 -6.21
C LEU A 80 -2.43 -16.12 -7.29
N GLY A 81 -1.13 -16.41 -7.29
CA GLY A 81 -0.45 -17.13 -8.37
C GLY A 81 -0.24 -16.29 -9.64
N GLU A 82 -0.48 -14.98 -9.60
CA GLU A 82 -0.28 -14.05 -10.73
C GLU A 82 1.21 -13.65 -10.88
N LYS A 83 2.01 -13.87 -9.83
CA LYS A 83 3.47 -13.71 -9.84
C LYS A 83 4.16 -14.88 -9.16
N GLN A 84 5.39 -15.13 -9.58
CA GLN A 84 6.23 -16.17 -8.98
C GLN A 84 6.71 -15.73 -7.59
N GLU A 85 7.03 -16.70 -6.73
CA GLU A 85 7.62 -16.41 -5.42
C GLU A 85 8.92 -15.61 -5.54
N ALA A 86 9.73 -15.86 -6.57
CA ALA A 86 10.97 -15.14 -6.82
C ALA A 86 10.75 -13.61 -6.95
N ASP A 87 9.69 -13.18 -7.64
CA ASP A 87 9.34 -11.75 -7.79
C ASP A 87 9.03 -11.10 -6.44
N TRP A 88 8.31 -11.82 -5.59
CA TRP A 88 8.02 -11.41 -4.22
C TRP A 88 9.31 -11.30 -3.40
N GLN A 89 10.19 -12.30 -3.48
CA GLN A 89 11.45 -12.32 -2.73
C GLN A 89 12.37 -11.16 -3.14
N PHE A 90 12.47 -10.83 -4.44
CA PHE A 90 13.23 -9.66 -4.87
C PHE A 90 12.65 -8.36 -4.30
N SER A 91 11.33 -8.17 -4.39
CA SER A 91 10.65 -6.98 -3.84
C SER A 91 10.83 -6.84 -2.33
N LEU A 92 10.77 -7.97 -1.62
CA LEU A 92 10.99 -8.05 -0.18
C LEU A 92 12.43 -7.66 0.18
N GLN A 93 13.44 -8.21 -0.51
CA GLN A 93 14.85 -7.92 -0.24
C GLN A 93 15.20 -6.46 -0.48
N GLU A 94 14.72 -5.87 -1.59
CA GLU A 94 14.93 -4.45 -1.92
C GLU A 94 14.24 -3.54 -0.90
N THR A 95 12.98 -3.84 -0.53
CA THR A 95 12.25 -3.07 0.49
C THR A 95 12.94 -3.14 1.85
N ARG A 96 13.40 -4.33 2.24
CA ARG A 96 14.14 -4.54 3.49
C ARG A 96 15.41 -3.69 3.53
N ARG A 97 16.14 -3.60 2.41
CA ARG A 97 17.33 -2.75 2.29
C ARG A 97 16.98 -1.26 2.42
N ALA A 98 15.92 -0.81 1.76
CA ALA A 98 15.45 0.58 1.83
C ALA A 98 15.04 0.97 3.27
N ILE A 99 14.39 0.07 4.02
CA ILE A 99 14.07 0.29 5.44
C ILE A 99 15.34 0.37 6.28
N ALA A 100 16.29 -0.54 6.09
CA ALA A 100 17.57 -0.52 6.81
C ALA A 100 18.38 0.77 6.57
N GLN A 101 18.18 1.42 5.42
CA GLN A 101 18.81 2.69 5.05
C GLN A 101 17.94 3.92 5.40
N HIS A 102 16.81 3.73 6.08
CA HIS A 102 15.82 4.77 6.43
C HIS A 102 15.24 5.51 5.20
N GLN A 103 15.30 4.88 4.04
CA GLN A 103 14.81 5.42 2.77
C GLN A 103 13.32 5.12 2.56
N LEU A 104 12.80 4.07 3.21
CA LEU A 104 11.40 3.70 3.23
C LEU A 104 11.03 3.29 4.66
N GLY A 105 9.77 3.45 5.06
CA GLY A 105 9.36 3.19 6.44
C GLY A 105 7.87 2.96 6.59
N PHE A 106 7.46 2.71 7.84
CA PHE A 106 6.06 2.56 8.23
C PHE A 106 5.41 3.91 8.48
N ALA A 107 4.21 4.11 7.95
CA ALA A 107 3.40 5.27 8.27
C ALA A 107 3.04 5.33 9.77
N ASP A 108 2.74 6.53 10.27
CA ASP A 108 2.30 6.71 11.64
C ASP A 108 0.89 6.15 11.88
N MET A 109 0.05 6.16 10.85
CA MET A 109 -1.28 5.58 10.82
C MET A 109 -1.62 5.14 9.40
N VAL A 110 -2.34 4.03 9.27
CA VAL A 110 -2.90 3.53 8.02
C VAL A 110 -4.41 3.48 8.15
N LEU A 111 -5.12 4.17 7.27
CA LEU A 111 -6.57 4.04 7.14
C LEU A 111 -6.90 3.08 6.00
N VAL A 112 -7.56 1.98 6.34
CA VAL A 112 -7.95 0.93 5.40
C VAL A 112 -9.46 0.95 5.25
N LYS A 113 -9.94 1.05 4.00
CA LYS A 113 -11.34 0.85 3.67
C LYS A 113 -11.51 -0.48 2.95
N PRO A 114 -11.91 -1.56 3.65
CA PRO A 114 -12.36 -2.77 2.99
C PRO A 114 -13.48 -2.42 2.01
N ILE A 115 -13.44 -2.96 0.80
CA ILE A 115 -14.55 -2.83 -0.13
C ILE A 115 -15.56 -3.90 0.28
N ASP A 116 -16.83 -3.56 0.45
CA ASP A 116 -17.83 -4.60 0.55
C ASP A 116 -17.93 -5.31 -0.82
N ALA A 117 -17.59 -6.60 -0.85
CA ALA A 117 -17.55 -7.38 -2.08
C ALA A 117 -18.90 -7.42 -2.80
N SER A 118 -20.02 -7.29 -2.07
CA SER A 118 -21.36 -7.21 -2.67
C SER A 118 -21.60 -5.86 -3.34
N THR A 119 -21.23 -4.75 -2.68
CA THR A 119 -21.21 -3.40 -3.25
C THR A 119 -20.25 -3.28 -4.45
N ALA A 120 -19.09 -3.94 -4.41
CA ALA A 120 -18.12 -3.95 -5.51
C ALA A 120 -18.68 -4.63 -6.77
N ARG A 121 -19.38 -5.76 -6.61
CA ARG A 121 -20.01 -6.49 -7.71
C ARG A 121 -21.15 -5.69 -8.35
N HIS A 122 -21.98 -5.01 -7.57
CA HIS A 122 -23.01 -4.12 -8.12
C HIS A 122 -22.43 -2.92 -8.88
N GLN A 123 -21.30 -2.37 -8.43
CA GLN A 123 -20.59 -1.32 -9.17
C GLN A 123 -19.96 -1.85 -10.47
N MET A 124 -19.52 -3.11 -10.49
CA MET A 124 -19.01 -3.78 -11.69
C MET A 124 -20.10 -4.02 -12.74
N GLU A 125 -21.32 -4.36 -12.32
CA GLU A 125 -22.46 -4.57 -13.21
C GLU A 125 -22.93 -3.27 -13.88
N THR A 126 -22.67 -2.12 -13.24
CA THR A 126 -23.14 -0.81 -13.68
C THR A 126 -22.07 0.01 -14.42
N ASP A 127 -20.77 -0.26 -14.23
CA ASP A 127 -19.66 0.45 -14.91
C ASP A 127 -19.14 -0.33 -16.12
N THR A 128 -19.68 -0.02 -17.31
CA THR A 128 -19.32 -0.63 -18.60
C THR A 128 -18.00 -0.12 -19.20
N THR A 129 -17.35 0.86 -18.56
CA THR A 129 -16.22 1.60 -19.16
C THR A 129 -14.84 1.12 -18.72
N ARG A 130 -14.77 0.34 -17.63
CA ARG A 130 -13.53 -0.24 -17.11
C ARG A 130 -13.34 -1.66 -17.58
N THR A 131 -12.14 -1.96 -18.07
CA THR A 131 -11.76 -3.32 -18.48
C THR A 131 -11.96 -4.27 -17.30
N ARG A 132 -12.98 -5.12 -17.40
CA ARG A 132 -13.48 -6.02 -16.35
C ARG A 132 -12.36 -6.84 -15.67
N SER A 133 -11.31 -7.19 -16.40
CA SER A 133 -10.16 -7.97 -15.92
C SER A 133 -9.36 -7.29 -14.81
N ARG A 134 -9.13 -5.97 -14.89
CA ARG A 134 -8.36 -5.25 -13.87
C ARG A 134 -9.16 -5.05 -12.59
N PHE A 135 -10.47 -4.89 -12.72
CA PHE A 135 -11.38 -4.80 -11.58
C PHE A 135 -11.46 -6.13 -10.83
N ASP A 136 -11.61 -7.24 -11.55
CA ASP A 136 -11.61 -8.59 -10.97
C ASP A 136 -10.33 -8.89 -10.20
N LEU A 137 -9.16 -8.52 -10.75
CA LEU A 137 -7.89 -8.65 -10.06
C LEU A 137 -7.86 -7.85 -8.75
N HIS A 138 -8.31 -6.59 -8.76
CA HIS A 138 -8.33 -5.77 -7.54
C HIS A 138 -9.30 -6.31 -6.47
N LEU A 139 -10.43 -6.89 -6.88
CA LEU A 139 -11.36 -7.55 -5.97
C LEU A 139 -10.73 -8.81 -5.35
N ARG A 140 -10.06 -9.64 -6.17
CA ARG A 140 -9.32 -10.82 -5.71
C ARG A 140 -8.17 -10.46 -4.76
N LEU A 141 -7.49 -9.33 -5.00
CA LEU A 141 -6.41 -8.82 -4.15
C LEU A 141 -6.89 -8.31 -2.79
N GLN A 142 -8.18 -7.97 -2.65
CA GLN A 142 -8.68 -7.35 -1.42
C GLN A 142 -8.48 -8.22 -0.19
N ARG A 143 -8.69 -9.53 -0.28
CA ARG A 143 -8.49 -10.44 0.85
C ARG A 143 -7.07 -10.35 1.40
N PHE A 144 -6.09 -10.25 0.50
CA PHE A 144 -4.68 -10.12 0.86
C PHE A 144 -4.37 -8.73 1.41
N LEU A 145 -5.03 -7.69 0.92
CA LEU A 145 -4.90 -6.37 1.53
C LEU A 145 -5.35 -6.38 3.00
N ILE A 146 -6.42 -7.12 3.30
CA ILE A 146 -6.93 -7.29 4.67
C ILE A 146 -5.95 -8.11 5.52
N GLU A 147 -5.43 -9.22 5.00
CA GLU A 147 -4.42 -10.04 5.71
C GLU A 147 -3.14 -9.24 5.99
N TRP A 148 -2.66 -8.48 5.00
CA TRP A 148 -1.49 -7.62 5.12
C TRP A 148 -1.63 -6.60 6.25
N TYR A 149 -2.71 -5.82 6.26
CA TYR A 149 -2.87 -4.80 7.29
C TYR A 149 -3.27 -5.37 8.66
N SER A 150 -3.91 -6.55 8.70
CA SER A 150 -4.11 -7.28 9.96
C SER A 150 -2.77 -7.71 10.58
N ALA A 151 -1.86 -8.23 9.77
CA ALA A 151 -0.51 -8.59 10.21
C ALA A 151 0.31 -7.34 10.63
N LEU A 152 0.17 -6.22 9.92
CA LEU A 152 0.81 -4.96 10.31
C LEU A 152 0.27 -4.45 11.66
N GLU A 153 -1.04 -4.53 11.88
CA GLU A 153 -1.69 -4.13 13.12
C GLU A 153 -1.20 -4.96 14.31
N ALA A 154 -0.92 -6.26 14.12
CA ALA A 154 -0.38 -7.12 15.17
C ALA A 154 1.02 -6.67 15.63
N VAL A 155 1.86 -6.14 14.72
CA VAL A 155 3.20 -5.62 15.04
C VAL A 155 3.15 -4.18 15.55
N PHE A 156 2.25 -3.36 15.00
CA PHE A 156 2.02 -1.99 15.41
C PHE A 156 0.57 -1.78 15.86
N PRO A 157 0.24 -2.18 17.12
CA PRO A 157 -1.12 -2.05 17.63
C PRO A 157 -1.65 -0.63 17.48
N THR A 158 -2.94 -0.53 17.13
CA THR A 158 -3.70 0.72 17.00
C THR A 158 -3.34 1.64 15.82
N ARG A 159 -2.30 1.32 15.04
CA ARG A 159 -1.88 2.14 13.88
C ARG A 159 -2.71 1.89 12.62
N VAL A 160 -3.34 0.72 12.51
CA VAL A 160 -4.29 0.44 11.43
C VAL A 160 -5.69 0.80 11.90
N LYS A 161 -6.44 1.57 11.09
CA LYS A 161 -7.86 1.86 11.31
C LYS A 161 -8.65 1.34 10.13
N TRP A 162 -9.65 0.51 10.41
CA TRP A 162 -10.45 -0.18 9.40
C TRP A 162 -11.64 0.63 8.88
N ALA A 163 -11.48 1.94 8.76
CA ALA A 163 -12.47 2.83 8.18
C ALA A 163 -11.83 4.14 7.70
N LEU A 164 -12.53 4.81 6.78
CA LEU A 164 -12.33 6.24 6.50
C LEU A 164 -13.43 7.02 7.22
N PRO A 165 -13.10 7.97 8.10
CA PRO A 165 -14.09 8.80 8.80
C PRO A 165 -15.02 9.54 7.84
N GLU A 166 -16.34 9.47 8.07
CA GLU A 166 -17.35 10.09 7.20
C GLU A 166 -17.34 11.62 7.25
N ASP A 167 -16.81 12.20 8.33
CA ASP A 167 -16.67 13.64 8.50
C ASP A 167 -15.41 14.22 7.83
N PHE A 168 -14.67 13.38 7.09
CA PHE A 168 -13.43 13.72 6.40
C PHE A 168 -12.35 14.29 7.33
N LYS A 169 -12.41 13.97 8.62
CA LYS A 169 -11.34 14.35 9.56
C LYS A 169 -10.34 13.24 9.71
N ILE A 170 -9.06 13.63 9.73
CA ILE A 170 -7.97 12.72 10.00
C ILE A 170 -7.95 12.46 11.52
N PRO A 171 -8.01 11.19 11.97
CA PRO A 171 -7.91 10.88 13.39
C PRO A 171 -6.59 11.40 13.99
N PRO A 172 -6.54 11.67 15.30
CA PRO A 172 -5.29 12.03 15.95
C PRO A 172 -4.21 10.97 15.71
N VAL A 173 -3.04 11.41 15.26
CA VAL A 173 -1.90 10.56 14.94
C VAL A 173 -0.79 10.78 15.95
N THR A 174 -0.13 9.70 16.36
CA THR A 174 1.12 9.75 17.12
C THR A 174 2.25 9.22 16.27
N VAL A 175 3.43 9.83 16.39
CA VAL A 175 4.64 9.43 15.66
C VAL A 175 4.91 7.94 15.89
N ASN A 176 5.31 7.23 14.84
CA ASN A 176 5.75 5.85 14.93
C ASN A 176 7.21 5.77 15.38
N PRO A 177 7.50 5.34 16.63
CA PRO A 177 8.89 5.16 17.05
C PRO A 177 9.58 4.01 16.28
N GLY A 178 8.79 3.09 15.71
CA GLY A 178 9.27 2.00 14.86
C GLY A 178 9.18 2.30 13.37
N ARG A 179 9.14 3.58 12.96
CA ARG A 179 9.05 4.01 11.55
C ARG A 179 10.07 3.31 10.64
N TYR A 180 11.26 3.00 11.16
CA TYR A 180 12.33 2.29 10.43
C TYR A 180 12.81 1.02 11.16
N ASP A 181 11.98 0.44 12.04
CA ASP A 181 12.38 -0.74 12.80
C ASP A 181 12.44 -1.98 11.90
N LEU A 182 13.66 -2.40 11.57
CA LEU A 182 13.92 -3.55 10.72
C LEU A 182 13.49 -4.87 11.38
N LYS A 183 13.56 -4.97 12.71
CA LYS A 183 13.10 -6.18 13.43
C LYS A 183 11.58 -6.28 13.39
N ALA A 184 10.89 -5.14 13.54
CA ALA A 184 9.45 -5.08 13.38
C ALA A 184 9.04 -5.45 11.95
N PHE A 185 9.79 -4.98 10.94
CA PHE A 185 9.57 -5.41 9.54
C PHE A 185 9.76 -6.91 9.36
N ASP A 186 10.85 -7.49 9.85
CA ASP A 186 11.10 -8.94 9.72
C ASP A 186 10.02 -9.76 10.44
N ALA A 187 9.57 -9.33 11.63
CA ALA A 187 8.48 -9.97 12.37
C ALA A 187 7.14 -9.86 11.64
N PHE A 188 6.85 -8.69 11.07
CA PHE A 188 5.66 -8.45 10.25
C PHE A 188 5.62 -9.40 9.05
N ILE A 189 6.71 -9.46 8.28
CA ILE A 189 6.79 -10.34 7.10
C ILE A 189 6.68 -11.81 7.49
N ALA A 190 7.32 -12.23 8.59
CA ALA A 190 7.26 -13.61 9.08
C ALA A 190 5.84 -14.02 9.53
N SER A 191 4.99 -13.06 9.91
CA SER A 191 3.60 -13.32 10.32
C SER A 191 2.62 -13.47 9.16
N LEU A 192 3.04 -13.14 7.93
CA LEU A 192 2.15 -13.20 6.76
C LEU A 192 1.79 -14.66 6.41
N PRO A 193 0.53 -14.93 6.02
CA PRO A 193 0.14 -16.24 5.51
C PRO A 193 0.99 -16.66 4.31
N LYS A 194 1.31 -17.95 4.23
CA LYS A 194 1.90 -18.53 3.02
C LYS A 194 0.76 -18.94 2.08
N PRO A 195 1.00 -18.94 0.75
CA PRO A 195 0.04 -19.50 -0.18
C PRO A 195 -0.25 -20.95 0.22
N LEU A 196 -1.51 -21.36 0.16
CA LEU A 196 -1.85 -22.77 0.32
C LEU A 196 -1.13 -23.53 -0.80
N SER A 197 -0.21 -24.43 -0.43
CA SER A 197 0.46 -25.31 -1.39
C SER A 197 -0.62 -26.04 -2.19
N SER A 198 -0.65 -25.81 -3.50
CA SER A 198 -1.50 -26.56 -4.44
C SER A 198 -0.93 -27.94 -4.66
#